data_AF-A0A5D6WTS6-F1
#
_entry.id   AF-A0A5D6WTS6-F1
#
_cell.length_a   1.000
_cell.length_b   1.000
_cell.length_c   1.000
_cell.angle_alpha   90.00
_cell.angle_beta   90.00
_cell.angle_gamma   90.00
#
_symmetry.space_group_name_H-M   'P 1'
#
loop_
_entity.id
_entity.type
_entity.pdbx_description
1 polymer ?
#
loop_
_entity_poly.entity_id
_entity_poly.type
_entity_poly.pdbx_seq_one_letter_code
_entity_poly.pdbx_strand_id
1 'polypeptide(L)'
;MKTIRMILAAVLAGLFSLLAVDASLAAAKGKLLFVPYDNCALADQAAVERLRARGYEVLLPPAELLSDGAACPGQPDKLWAWVRANIGTADAAMVSADALLYGGLVPSRRHELPEPLLAARVAQFAVLHQKYPDIRFYVFGSLMRTSEDAAAGRGGPDYYLEYGDDIVAATALVDKQETQGLTRAEQAELSRHMNAVPPDVWQDWQARRDKNLSMNRCLIDYTRKGVVRHFVIGQDDTAPLSQTQREGRILTAYAQGLPAGKFQLLAGDAPVDAVLVCRAVQDLAGSKPARCLCLPAVSITEFYRDNTFET
;
A
#
# COMPACT_ATOMS: atom_id res chain seq x y z
N MET A 1 -37.26 -47.86 -44.09
CA MET A 1 -36.62 -47.79 -42.76
C MET A 1 -35.40 -46.87 -42.67
N LYS A 2 -34.61 -46.65 -43.74
CA LYS A 2 -33.44 -45.75 -43.71
C LYS A 2 -33.79 -44.25 -43.73
N THR A 3 -34.89 -43.86 -44.37
CA THR A 3 -35.34 -42.46 -44.51
C THR A 3 -35.94 -41.87 -43.23
N ILE A 4 -36.59 -42.68 -42.38
CA ILE A 4 -37.18 -42.22 -41.10
C ILE A 4 -36.11 -41.97 -40.03
N ARG A 5 -34.99 -42.72 -40.06
CA ARG A 5 -33.85 -42.49 -39.15
C ARG A 5 -33.08 -41.21 -39.45
N MET A 6 -33.13 -40.71 -40.69
CA MET A 6 -32.43 -39.49 -41.10
C MET A 6 -33.14 -38.22 -40.63
N ILE A 7 -34.48 -38.24 -40.60
CA ILE A 7 -35.29 -37.09 -40.17
C ILE A 7 -35.24 -36.95 -38.64
N LEU A 8 -35.17 -38.05 -37.89
CA LEU A 8 -35.05 -38.00 -36.42
C LEU A 8 -33.67 -37.47 -35.96
N ALA A 9 -32.61 -37.73 -36.73
CA ALA A 9 -31.27 -37.18 -36.47
C ALA A 9 -31.18 -35.68 -36.76
N ALA A 10 -31.90 -35.20 -37.78
CA ALA A 10 -31.96 -33.77 -38.11
C ALA A 10 -32.78 -32.96 -37.08
N VAL A 11 -33.83 -33.55 -36.51
CA VAL A 11 -34.61 -32.90 -35.43
C VAL A 11 -33.85 -32.89 -34.10
N LEU A 12 -33.02 -33.91 -33.81
CA LEU A 12 -32.15 -33.90 -32.63
C LEU A 12 -30.98 -32.91 -32.76
N ALA A 13 -30.45 -32.69 -33.98
CA ALA A 13 -29.43 -31.68 -34.24
C ALA A 13 -30.01 -30.24 -34.23
N GLY A 14 -31.28 -30.09 -34.62
CA GLY A 14 -32.01 -28.83 -34.52
C GLY A 14 -32.36 -28.41 -33.09
N LEU A 15 -32.64 -29.39 -32.20
CA LEU A 15 -32.87 -29.11 -30.77
C LEU A 15 -31.58 -28.87 -29.98
N PHE A 16 -30.43 -29.38 -30.43
CA PHE A 16 -29.13 -29.08 -29.80
C PHE A 16 -28.57 -27.71 -30.18
N SER A 17 -29.14 -27.07 -31.21
CA SER A 17 -28.75 -25.72 -31.65
C SER A 17 -29.43 -24.60 -30.85
N LEU A 18 -30.28 -24.95 -29.87
CA LEU A 18 -30.92 -24.02 -28.94
C LEU A 18 -30.28 -23.98 -27.55
N LEU A 19 -29.21 -24.76 -27.32
CA LEU A 19 -28.23 -24.45 -26.29
C LEU A 19 -27.23 -23.47 -26.90
N ALA A 20 -27.72 -22.29 -27.27
CA ALA A 20 -26.88 -21.11 -27.22
C ALA A 20 -26.34 -21.09 -25.79
N VAL A 21 -25.07 -21.48 -25.67
CA VAL A 21 -24.27 -21.13 -24.51
C VAL A 21 -24.24 -19.61 -24.56
N ASP A 22 -25.24 -18.99 -23.95
CA ASP A 22 -25.09 -17.69 -23.33
C ASP A 22 -24.01 -17.90 -22.27
N ALA A 23 -22.76 -17.95 -22.74
CA ALA A 23 -21.68 -17.34 -22.02
C ALA A 23 -22.07 -15.87 -21.96
N SER A 24 -23.00 -15.54 -21.05
CA SER A 24 -23.02 -14.21 -20.50
C SER A 24 -21.58 -14.00 -20.09
N LEU A 25 -20.85 -13.12 -20.80
CA LEU A 25 -19.81 -12.38 -20.15
C LEU A 25 -20.53 -11.79 -18.95
N ALA A 26 -20.42 -12.45 -17.79
CA ALA A 26 -20.96 -11.91 -16.58
C ALA A 26 -20.34 -10.51 -16.50
N ALA A 27 -21.17 -9.48 -16.66
CA ALA A 27 -20.69 -8.11 -16.68
C ALA A 27 -19.79 -7.93 -15.46
N ALA A 28 -18.58 -7.41 -15.67
CA ALA A 28 -17.61 -7.28 -14.58
C ALA A 28 -18.31 -6.55 -13.41
N LYS A 29 -18.14 -7.07 -12.20
CA LYS A 29 -18.76 -6.49 -10.99
C LYS A 29 -18.30 -5.06 -10.70
N GLY A 30 -17.20 -4.68 -11.33
CA GLY A 30 -16.60 -3.36 -11.35
C GLY A 30 -15.21 -3.45 -11.94
N LYS A 31 -14.64 -2.28 -12.22
CA LYS A 31 -13.30 -2.11 -12.78
C LYS A 31 -12.42 -1.36 -11.79
N LEU A 32 -11.30 -1.99 -11.44
CA LEU A 32 -10.33 -1.47 -10.49
C LEU A 32 -9.05 -1.09 -11.22
N LEU A 33 -8.57 0.13 -10.99
CA LEU A 33 -7.19 0.48 -11.32
C LEU A 33 -6.32 0.11 -10.13
N PHE A 34 -5.31 -0.74 -10.32
CA PHE A 34 -4.39 -1.14 -9.26
C PHE A 34 -2.95 -0.76 -9.61
N VAL A 35 -2.32 0.04 -8.74
CA VAL A 35 -0.89 0.33 -8.77
C VAL A 35 -0.24 -0.37 -7.56
N PRO A 36 0.49 -1.47 -7.77
CA PRO A 36 1.18 -2.20 -6.70
C PRO A 36 2.36 -1.38 -6.13
N TYR A 37 2.99 -1.88 -5.06
CA TYR A 37 4.25 -1.32 -4.58
C TYR A 37 5.34 -1.42 -5.66
N ASP A 38 5.48 -2.63 -6.21
CA ASP A 38 6.61 -3.06 -7.04
C ASP A 38 6.13 -4.14 -8.04
N ASN A 39 6.98 -4.51 -9.00
CA ASN A 39 6.68 -5.58 -9.97
C ASN A 39 6.83 -7.01 -9.38
N CYS A 40 7.45 -7.13 -8.20
CA CYS A 40 7.97 -8.38 -7.66
C CYS A 40 7.27 -8.91 -6.40
N ALA A 41 6.22 -8.23 -5.91
CA ALA A 41 5.52 -8.70 -4.72
C ALA A 41 4.54 -9.82 -5.08
N LEU A 42 4.81 -11.04 -4.61
CA LEU A 42 3.86 -12.18 -4.68
C LEU A 42 2.49 -11.82 -4.08
N ALA A 43 2.46 -10.96 -3.07
CA ALA A 43 1.23 -10.46 -2.46
C ALA A 43 0.34 -9.71 -3.47
N ASP A 44 0.94 -8.80 -4.24
CA ASP A 44 0.25 -8.00 -5.25
C ASP A 44 -0.33 -8.87 -6.38
N GLN A 45 0.42 -9.89 -6.83
CA GLN A 45 -0.08 -10.85 -7.83
C GLN A 45 -1.27 -11.65 -7.29
N ALA A 46 -1.14 -12.18 -6.07
CA ALA A 46 -2.20 -12.95 -5.44
C ALA A 46 -3.45 -12.10 -5.17
N ALA A 47 -3.29 -10.81 -4.83
CA ALA A 47 -4.39 -9.86 -4.70
C ALA A 47 -5.15 -9.67 -6.02
N VAL A 48 -4.43 -9.45 -7.12
CA VAL A 48 -5.01 -9.31 -8.47
C VAL A 48 -5.76 -10.56 -8.90
N GLU A 49 -5.15 -11.74 -8.72
CA GLU A 49 -5.78 -13.01 -9.05
C GLU A 49 -7.07 -13.22 -8.26
N ARG A 50 -7.08 -12.91 -6.96
CA ARG A 50 -8.28 -13.01 -6.10
C ARG A 50 -9.39 -12.06 -6.53
N LEU A 51 -9.06 -10.86 -7.01
CA LEU A 51 -10.02 -9.89 -7.55
C LEU A 51 -10.62 -10.38 -8.87
N ARG A 52 -9.78 -10.82 -9.80
CA ARG A 52 -10.22 -11.35 -11.11
C ARG A 52 -11.09 -12.59 -10.94
N ALA A 53 -10.71 -13.52 -10.06
CA ALA A 53 -11.51 -14.70 -9.74
C ALA A 53 -12.90 -14.37 -9.17
N ARG A 54 -13.12 -13.15 -8.66
CA ARG A 54 -14.41 -12.68 -8.13
C ARG A 54 -15.25 -11.89 -9.14
N GLY A 55 -14.76 -11.73 -10.37
CA GLY A 55 -15.45 -11.06 -11.48
C GLY A 55 -15.16 -9.56 -11.59
N TYR A 56 -14.08 -9.06 -10.97
CA TYR A 56 -13.62 -7.68 -11.18
C TYR A 56 -12.64 -7.60 -12.35
N GLU A 57 -12.75 -6.56 -13.17
CA GLU A 57 -11.70 -6.18 -14.10
C GLU A 57 -10.61 -5.43 -13.32
N VAL A 58 -9.33 -5.77 -13.55
CA VAL A 58 -8.21 -5.11 -12.87
C VAL A 58 -7.21 -4.60 -13.90
N LEU A 59 -7.10 -3.28 -13.99
CA LEU A 59 -6.09 -2.59 -14.78
C LEU A 59 -4.79 -2.49 -13.98
N LEU A 60 -3.69 -2.91 -14.61
CA LEU A 60 -2.34 -2.80 -14.06
C LEU A 60 -1.49 -1.91 -14.97
N PRO A 61 -0.57 -1.12 -14.40
CA PRO A 61 0.42 -0.42 -15.21
C PRO A 61 1.34 -1.42 -15.93
N PRO A 62 1.95 -1.02 -17.05
CA PRO A 62 3.04 -1.78 -17.66
C PRO A 62 4.15 -2.05 -16.63
N ALA A 63 4.65 -3.28 -16.62
CA ALA A 63 5.63 -3.76 -15.63
C ALA A 63 6.90 -2.91 -15.61
N GLU A 64 7.32 -2.37 -16.76
CA GLU A 64 8.49 -1.51 -16.90
C GLU A 64 8.36 -0.14 -16.20
N LEU A 65 7.14 0.25 -15.78
CA LEU A 65 6.93 1.48 -15.00
C LEU A 65 7.10 1.24 -13.50
N LEU A 66 7.07 -0.02 -13.05
CA LEU A 66 7.16 -0.42 -11.65
C LEU A 66 8.61 -0.72 -11.26
N SER A 67 8.90 -0.65 -9.96
CA SER A 67 10.19 -1.05 -9.41
C SER A 67 10.41 -2.56 -9.49
N ASP A 68 11.65 -2.96 -9.79
CA ASP A 68 12.16 -4.33 -9.61
C ASP A 68 13.26 -4.35 -8.52
N GLY A 69 13.05 -3.55 -7.47
CA GLY A 69 13.96 -3.39 -6.35
C GLY A 69 14.93 -2.21 -6.48
N ALA A 70 15.94 -2.17 -5.60
CA ALA A 70 16.83 -1.01 -5.43
C ALA A 70 17.57 -0.59 -6.72
N ALA A 71 18.00 -1.56 -7.53
CA ALA A 71 18.77 -1.32 -8.75
C ALA A 71 17.92 -0.86 -9.93
N CYS A 72 16.60 -1.05 -9.86
CA CYS A 72 15.66 -0.72 -10.91
C CYS A 72 14.45 0.00 -10.29
N PRO A 73 14.60 1.28 -9.86
CA PRO A 73 13.49 2.06 -9.36
C PRO A 73 12.45 2.26 -10.46
N GLY A 74 11.17 2.29 -10.08
CA GLY A 74 10.08 2.58 -11.00
C GLY A 74 10.14 4.00 -11.56
N GLN A 75 9.15 4.33 -12.40
CA GLN A 75 9.11 5.58 -13.15
C GLN A 75 7.88 6.43 -12.75
N PRO A 76 7.89 7.12 -11.58
CA PRO A 76 6.72 7.82 -11.03
C PRO A 76 6.00 8.74 -12.00
N ASP A 77 6.73 9.52 -12.80
CA ASP A 77 6.11 10.52 -13.68
C ASP A 77 5.36 9.85 -14.84
N LYS A 78 5.91 8.74 -15.37
CA LYS A 78 5.23 7.90 -16.37
C LYS A 78 4.10 7.10 -15.76
N LEU A 79 4.27 6.62 -14.53
CA LEU A 79 3.23 5.91 -13.80
C LEU A 79 2.02 6.81 -13.54
N TRP A 80 2.25 8.06 -13.11
CA TRP A 80 1.19 9.07 -13.00
C TRP A 80 0.52 9.37 -14.36
N ALA A 81 1.29 9.40 -15.45
CA ALA A 81 0.71 9.57 -16.79
C ALA A 81 -0.19 8.39 -17.17
N TRP A 82 0.23 7.17 -16.86
CA TRP A 82 -0.58 5.98 -17.04
C TRP A 82 -1.87 6.02 -16.18
N VAL A 83 -1.77 6.40 -14.90
CA VAL A 83 -2.95 6.57 -14.03
C VAL A 83 -3.92 7.59 -14.65
N ARG A 84 -3.44 8.77 -15.05
CA ARG A 84 -4.29 9.81 -15.68
C ARG A 84 -4.99 9.33 -16.95
N ALA A 85 -4.35 8.49 -17.74
CA ALA A 85 -4.91 7.98 -18.99
C ALA A 85 -5.99 6.91 -18.77
N ASN A 86 -5.91 6.14 -17.68
CA ASN A 86 -6.75 4.95 -17.47
C ASN A 86 -7.82 5.12 -16.40
N ILE A 87 -7.60 6.02 -15.42
CA ILE A 87 -8.44 6.11 -14.22
C ILE A 87 -9.90 6.42 -14.55
N GLY A 88 -10.18 7.24 -15.56
CA GLY A 88 -11.54 7.60 -15.96
C GLY A 88 -12.43 6.44 -16.44
N THR A 89 -11.86 5.25 -16.62
CA THR A 89 -12.61 4.03 -16.95
C THR A 89 -12.84 3.10 -15.76
N ALA A 90 -12.28 3.40 -14.59
CA ALA A 90 -12.36 2.58 -13.39
C ALA A 90 -13.40 3.13 -12.40
N ASP A 91 -14.00 2.23 -11.61
CA ASP A 91 -14.94 2.57 -10.53
C ASP A 91 -14.21 2.96 -9.23
N ALA A 92 -12.98 2.48 -9.07
CA ALA A 92 -12.09 2.80 -7.96
C ALA A 92 -10.62 2.61 -8.36
N ALA A 93 -9.75 3.32 -7.66
CA ALA A 93 -8.30 3.22 -7.80
C ALA A 93 -7.69 2.78 -6.47
N MET A 94 -6.95 1.68 -6.47
CA MET A 94 -6.14 1.20 -5.36
C MET A 94 -4.68 1.44 -5.73
N VAL A 95 -3.96 2.29 -5.01
CA VAL A 95 -2.63 2.72 -5.46
C VAL A 95 -1.62 2.84 -4.34
N SER A 96 -0.40 2.36 -4.62
CA SER A 96 0.76 2.58 -3.77
C SER A 96 1.23 4.03 -3.90
N ALA A 97 1.19 4.78 -2.78
CA ALA A 97 1.87 6.05 -2.65
C ALA A 97 3.38 5.88 -2.86
N ASP A 98 3.98 4.78 -2.43
CA ASP A 98 5.42 4.58 -2.55
C ASP A 98 5.86 4.47 -4.02
N ALA A 99 5.09 3.73 -4.83
CA ALA A 99 5.29 3.64 -6.28
C ALA A 99 5.10 5.01 -6.97
N LEU A 100 4.04 5.74 -6.60
CA LEU A 100 3.67 7.00 -7.24
C LEU A 100 4.53 8.19 -6.82
N LEU A 101 5.14 8.16 -5.63
CA LEU A 101 5.95 9.27 -5.11
C LEU A 101 7.45 9.01 -5.32
N TYR A 102 7.92 7.80 -5.02
CA TYR A 102 9.34 7.46 -4.96
C TYR A 102 9.79 6.46 -6.02
N GLY A 103 8.86 5.73 -6.62
CA GLY A 103 9.13 4.70 -7.62
C GLY A 103 9.13 3.28 -7.06
N GLY A 104 8.71 3.06 -5.81
CA GLY A 104 8.51 1.73 -5.22
C GLY A 104 8.82 1.70 -3.72
N LEU A 105 8.62 0.54 -3.08
CA LEU A 105 8.84 0.38 -1.64
C LEU A 105 10.30 0.52 -1.23
N VAL A 106 11.23 -0.07 -1.98
CA VAL A 106 12.67 0.10 -1.72
C VAL A 106 13.16 1.49 -2.15
N PRO A 107 12.78 2.01 -3.33
CA PRO A 107 13.08 3.39 -3.71
C PRO A 107 12.63 4.45 -2.69
N SER A 108 11.51 4.26 -1.99
CA SER A 108 11.05 5.19 -0.94
C SER A 108 12.01 5.32 0.24
N ARG A 109 12.99 4.42 0.36
CA ARG A 109 13.98 4.38 1.44
C ARG A 109 15.38 4.81 0.98
N ARG A 110 15.66 4.86 -0.33
CA ARG A 110 16.99 5.13 -0.92
C ARG A 110 17.08 6.41 -1.76
N HIS A 111 15.99 7.12 -1.98
CA HIS A 111 15.95 8.28 -2.88
C HIS A 111 16.62 9.55 -2.34
N GLU A 112 17.15 10.37 -3.25
CA GLU A 112 17.60 11.75 -2.93
C GLU A 112 16.61 12.82 -3.43
N LEU A 113 15.40 12.41 -3.79
CA LEU A 113 14.37 13.30 -4.34
C LEU A 113 14.11 14.52 -3.43
N PRO A 114 13.99 15.73 -4.01
CA PRO A 114 13.70 16.94 -3.24
C PRO A 114 12.23 16.97 -2.81
N GLU A 115 11.95 17.50 -1.62
CA GLU A 115 10.59 17.56 -1.06
C GLU A 115 9.57 18.26 -1.98
N PRO A 116 9.90 19.38 -2.67
CA PRO A 116 8.96 19.99 -3.62
C PRO A 116 8.51 19.07 -4.76
N LEU A 117 9.36 18.16 -5.23
CA LEU A 117 8.98 17.17 -6.24
C LEU A 117 8.00 16.14 -5.66
N LEU A 118 8.27 15.65 -4.46
CA LEU A 118 7.38 14.72 -3.76
C LEU A 118 6.02 15.38 -3.48
N ALA A 119 6.02 16.64 -3.03
CA ALA A 119 4.82 17.43 -2.82
C ALA A 119 4.02 17.64 -4.13
N ALA A 120 4.70 17.89 -5.25
CA ALA A 120 4.04 18.00 -6.55
C ALA A 120 3.41 16.66 -7.00
N ARG A 121 4.05 15.53 -6.68
CA ARG A 121 3.52 14.18 -6.95
C ARG A 121 2.33 13.85 -6.05
N VAL A 122 2.39 14.14 -4.74
CA VAL A 122 1.25 13.88 -3.84
C VAL A 122 0.05 14.78 -4.20
N ALA A 123 0.28 16.00 -4.69
CA ALA A 123 -0.78 16.88 -5.15
C ALA A 123 -1.58 16.34 -6.35
N GLN A 124 -1.04 15.36 -7.10
CA GLN A 124 -1.76 14.74 -8.22
C GLN A 124 -3.03 14.01 -7.78
N PHE A 125 -3.11 13.52 -6.53
CA PHE A 125 -4.33 12.93 -5.97
C PHE A 125 -5.49 13.93 -5.97
N ALA A 126 -5.25 15.15 -5.50
CA ALA A 126 -6.27 16.21 -5.50
C ALA A 126 -6.67 16.62 -6.91
N VAL A 127 -5.70 16.74 -7.83
CA VAL A 127 -5.95 17.06 -9.24
C VAL A 127 -6.84 16.01 -9.90
N LEU A 128 -6.54 14.73 -9.69
CA LEU A 128 -7.35 13.63 -10.24
C LEU A 128 -8.73 13.55 -9.61
N HIS A 129 -8.84 13.72 -8.29
CA HIS A 129 -10.13 13.73 -7.61
C HIS A 129 -11.03 14.87 -8.11
N GLN A 130 -10.47 16.06 -8.36
CA GLN A 130 -11.24 17.17 -8.95
C GLN A 130 -11.78 16.81 -10.34
N LYS A 131 -11.00 16.09 -11.15
CA LYS A 131 -11.40 15.67 -12.50
C LYS A 131 -12.36 14.48 -12.51
N TYR A 132 -12.23 13.58 -11.54
CA TYR A 132 -12.99 12.34 -11.42
C TYR A 132 -13.50 12.16 -9.97
N PRO A 133 -14.48 12.98 -9.53
CA PRO A 133 -14.90 13.03 -8.12
C PRO A 133 -15.57 11.74 -7.63
N ASP A 134 -16.15 10.96 -8.54
CA ASP A 134 -16.85 9.71 -8.21
C ASP A 134 -15.88 8.52 -8.01
N ILE A 135 -14.62 8.66 -8.43
CA ILE A 135 -13.62 7.60 -8.31
C ILE A 135 -13.07 7.57 -6.88
N ARG A 136 -13.22 6.41 -6.24
CA ARG A 136 -12.75 6.17 -4.88
C ARG A 136 -11.27 5.82 -4.89
N PHE A 137 -10.43 6.66 -4.27
CA PHE A 137 -9.02 6.38 -4.05
C PHE A 137 -8.78 5.61 -2.75
N TYR A 138 -8.29 4.37 -2.86
CA TYR A 138 -7.73 3.58 -1.77
C TYR A 138 -6.21 3.67 -1.87
N VAL A 139 -5.59 4.34 -0.92
CA VAL A 139 -4.15 4.60 -0.97
C VAL A 139 -3.46 3.77 0.11
N PHE A 140 -2.31 3.23 -0.23
CA PHE A 140 -1.41 2.62 0.75
C PHE A 140 -0.01 3.17 0.60
N GLY A 141 0.69 3.30 1.72
CA GLY A 141 2.11 3.65 1.74
C GLY A 141 2.79 2.95 2.90
N SER A 142 4.08 3.23 3.09
CA SER A 142 4.85 2.67 4.20
C SER A 142 5.54 3.75 5.04
N LEU A 143 5.75 3.42 6.31
CA LEU A 143 6.80 4.04 7.10
C LEU A 143 8.14 3.40 6.75
N MET A 144 9.20 4.20 6.83
CA MET A 144 10.54 3.70 6.65
C MET A 144 10.89 2.72 7.77
N ARG A 145 11.46 1.56 7.43
CA ARG A 145 11.88 0.57 8.42
C ARG A 145 13.08 1.06 9.23
N THR A 146 13.18 0.63 10.48
CA THR A 146 14.35 0.82 11.36
C THR A 146 14.78 -0.58 11.80
N SER A 147 15.56 -1.28 10.96
CA SER A 147 15.81 -2.72 11.12
C SER A 147 17.07 -3.03 11.95
N GLU A 148 16.95 -3.97 12.89
CA GLU A 148 18.08 -4.58 13.63
C GLU A 148 19.02 -5.44 12.76
N ASP A 149 18.53 -5.99 11.64
CA ASP A 149 19.37 -6.77 10.73
C ASP A 149 20.25 -5.86 9.84
N ALA A 150 21.51 -5.62 10.23
CA ALA A 150 22.51 -4.96 9.37
C ALA A 150 22.72 -5.69 8.03
N ALA A 151 22.57 -7.02 8.00
CA ALA A 151 22.57 -7.82 6.76
C ALA A 151 21.29 -7.64 5.92
N ALA A 152 20.20 -7.16 6.51
CA ALA A 152 18.96 -6.74 5.84
C ALA A 152 19.01 -5.28 5.37
N GLY A 153 20.20 -4.68 5.25
CA GLY A 153 20.48 -3.49 4.44
C GLY A 153 20.04 -3.58 2.96
N ARG A 154 19.34 -4.66 2.56
CA ARG A 154 18.49 -4.72 1.37
C ARG A 154 17.29 -3.78 1.53
N GLY A 155 17.54 -2.48 1.43
CA GLY A 155 16.48 -1.50 1.22
C GLY A 155 16.79 -0.08 1.69
N GLY A 156 17.73 0.14 2.61
CA GLY A 156 18.15 1.47 3.06
C GLY A 156 19.41 1.96 2.33
N PRO A 157 19.89 3.20 2.59
CA PRO A 157 21.16 3.70 2.04
C PRO A 157 22.39 2.89 2.48
N ASP A 158 23.49 2.97 1.73
CA ASP A 158 24.66 2.08 1.92
C ASP A 158 25.38 2.28 3.25
N TYR A 159 25.28 3.47 3.87
CA TYR A 159 25.87 3.74 5.19
C TYR A 159 25.30 2.88 6.31
N TYR A 160 24.15 2.22 6.11
CA TYR A 160 23.61 1.26 7.08
C TYR A 160 24.51 0.04 7.29
N LEU A 161 25.39 -0.29 6.32
CA LEU A 161 26.37 -1.36 6.48
C LEU A 161 27.41 -1.05 7.56
N GLU A 162 27.67 0.24 7.80
CA GLU A 162 28.68 0.71 8.77
C GLU A 162 28.02 1.22 10.05
N TYR A 163 26.95 2.01 9.93
CA TYR A 163 26.33 2.73 11.05
C TYR A 163 24.95 2.21 11.45
N GLY A 164 24.45 1.14 10.82
CA GLY A 164 23.09 0.64 11.04
C GLY A 164 22.79 0.31 12.50
N ASP A 165 23.68 -0.41 13.16
CA ASP A 165 23.50 -0.83 14.56
C ASP A 165 23.46 0.37 15.52
N ASP A 166 24.35 1.35 15.33
CA ASP A 166 24.35 2.58 16.13
C ASP A 166 23.10 3.43 15.87
N ILE A 167 22.63 3.51 14.62
CA ILE A 167 21.38 4.21 14.28
C ILE A 167 20.18 3.55 14.97
N VAL A 168 20.08 2.22 14.90
CA VAL A 168 18.97 1.47 15.50
C VAL A 168 18.98 1.63 17.02
N ALA A 169 20.14 1.42 17.66
CA ALA A 169 20.26 1.54 19.11
C ALA A 169 20.00 2.97 19.61
N ALA A 170 20.56 3.98 18.96
CA ALA A 170 20.30 5.38 19.31
C ALA A 170 18.80 5.72 19.18
N THR A 171 18.16 5.34 18.09
CA THR A 171 16.76 5.70 17.84
C THR A 171 15.78 4.95 18.73
N ALA A 172 16.08 3.70 19.11
CA ALA A 172 15.32 2.97 20.13
C ALA A 172 15.42 3.65 21.51
N LEU A 173 16.60 4.15 21.88
CA LEU A 173 16.81 4.91 23.12
C LEU A 173 16.11 6.28 23.09
N VAL A 174 16.08 6.96 21.93
CA VAL A 174 15.29 8.20 21.75
C VAL A 174 13.80 7.92 21.92
N ASP A 175 13.28 6.86 21.30
CA ASP A 175 11.90 6.43 21.47
C ASP A 175 11.58 6.13 22.95
N LYS A 176 12.47 5.38 23.61
CA LYS A 176 12.34 5.07 25.04
C LYS A 176 12.37 6.33 25.90
N GLN A 177 13.23 7.29 25.59
CA GLN A 177 13.33 8.55 26.32
C GLN A 177 11.99 9.29 26.34
N GLU A 178 11.29 9.32 25.21
CA GLU A 178 9.99 10.00 25.08
C GLU A 178 8.84 9.25 25.77
N THR A 179 8.90 7.91 25.80
CA THR A 179 7.77 7.08 26.26
C THR A 179 7.90 6.58 27.70
N GLN A 180 9.14 6.36 28.16
CA GLN A 180 9.44 5.69 29.44
C GLN A 180 10.48 6.46 30.26
N GLY A 181 11.24 7.36 29.64
CA GLY A 181 12.43 7.98 30.22
C GLY A 181 13.67 7.07 30.14
N LEU A 182 14.85 7.65 30.39
CA LEU A 182 16.13 6.92 30.40
C LEU A 182 16.78 6.95 31.78
N THR A 183 17.45 5.85 32.12
CA THR A 183 18.43 5.82 33.21
C THR A 183 19.70 6.57 32.83
N ARG A 184 20.56 6.87 33.82
CA ARG A 184 21.86 7.51 33.57
C ARG A 184 22.78 6.67 32.67
N ALA A 185 22.72 5.34 32.81
CA ALA A 185 23.50 4.42 31.97
C ALA A 185 23.03 4.48 30.51
N GLU A 186 21.72 4.44 30.29
CA GLU A 186 21.11 4.53 28.96
C GLU A 186 21.31 5.90 28.32
N GLN A 187 21.33 6.99 29.10
CA GLN A 187 21.67 8.32 28.59
C GLN A 187 23.12 8.39 28.09
N ALA A 188 24.05 7.71 28.78
CA ALA A 188 25.44 7.59 28.34
C ALA A 188 25.56 6.70 27.09
N GLU A 189 24.79 5.62 27.02
CA GLU A 189 24.72 4.74 25.85
C GLU A 189 24.16 5.44 24.62
N LEU A 190 23.07 6.20 24.77
CA LEU A 190 22.51 7.05 23.70
C LEU A 190 23.58 8.01 23.18
N SER A 191 24.30 8.68 24.09
CA SER A 191 25.37 9.61 23.70
C SER A 191 26.49 8.90 22.94
N ARG A 192 26.85 7.66 23.33
CA ARG A 192 27.85 6.84 22.64
C ARG A 192 27.42 6.50 21.21
N HIS A 193 26.20 5.99 21.04
CA HIS A 193 25.68 5.62 19.72
C HIS A 193 25.51 6.85 18.80
N MET A 194 24.99 7.96 19.34
CA MET A 194 24.86 9.21 18.56
C MET A 194 26.22 9.72 18.06
N ASN A 195 27.29 9.59 18.86
CA ASN A 195 28.64 10.02 18.50
C ASN A 195 29.39 9.04 17.58
N ALA A 196 28.94 7.78 17.48
CA ALA A 196 29.53 6.79 16.60
C ALA A 196 29.17 7.02 15.12
N VAL A 197 28.07 7.74 14.87
CA VAL A 197 27.55 8.02 13.54
C VAL A 197 27.90 9.45 13.11
N PRO A 198 28.50 9.66 11.93
CA PRO A 198 28.83 10.98 11.43
C PRO A 198 27.61 11.92 11.31
N PRO A 199 27.77 13.24 11.54
CA PRO A 199 26.65 14.19 11.47
C PRO A 199 25.95 14.27 10.11
N ASP A 200 26.68 14.08 9.01
CA ASP A 200 26.15 14.05 7.64
C ASP A 200 25.29 12.81 7.37
N VAL A 201 25.66 11.66 7.95
CA VAL A 201 24.85 10.44 7.92
C VAL A 201 23.53 10.65 8.69
N TRP A 202 23.59 11.25 9.88
CA TRP A 202 22.37 11.60 10.63
C TRP A 202 21.48 12.57 9.87
N GLN A 203 22.08 13.58 9.22
CA GLN A 203 21.34 14.57 8.44
C GLN A 203 20.63 13.92 7.26
N ASP A 204 21.32 13.09 6.47
CA ASP A 204 20.71 12.39 5.34
C ASP A 204 19.62 11.41 5.79
N TRP A 205 19.90 10.62 6.83
CA TRP A 205 18.95 9.68 7.42
C TRP A 205 17.67 10.39 7.86
N GLN A 206 17.79 11.46 8.65
CA GLN A 206 16.64 12.21 9.15
C GLN A 206 15.88 12.89 8.01
N ALA A 207 16.59 13.49 7.04
CA ALA A 207 15.96 14.18 5.91
C ALA A 207 15.08 13.25 5.06
N ARG A 208 15.45 11.98 4.88
CA ARG A 208 14.60 10.99 4.17
C ARG A 208 13.33 10.69 4.95
N ARG A 209 13.45 10.49 6.26
CA ARG A 209 12.32 10.18 7.14
C ARG A 209 11.36 11.36 7.28
N ASP A 210 11.89 12.57 7.37
CA ASP A 210 11.09 13.80 7.39
C ASP A 210 10.27 13.97 6.11
N LYS A 211 10.86 13.68 4.94
CA LYS A 211 10.13 13.66 3.65
C LYS A 211 9.03 12.60 3.65
N ASN A 212 9.31 11.39 4.13
CA ASN A 212 8.31 10.32 4.23
C ASN A 212 7.14 10.73 5.15
N LEU A 213 7.43 11.26 6.34
CA LEU A 213 6.43 11.79 7.28
C LEU A 213 5.61 12.93 6.65
N SER A 214 6.26 13.87 5.98
CA SER A 214 5.62 15.00 5.30
C SER A 214 4.59 14.52 4.26
N MET A 215 4.99 13.58 3.40
CA MET A 215 4.09 13.01 2.38
C MET A 215 2.94 12.21 3.00
N ASN A 216 3.21 11.43 4.05
CA ASN A 216 2.17 10.71 4.78
C ASN A 216 1.16 11.66 5.45
N ARG A 217 1.60 12.79 6.02
CA ARG A 217 0.71 13.84 6.54
C ARG A 217 -0.15 14.46 5.43
N CYS A 218 0.41 14.73 4.25
CA CYS A 218 -0.39 15.20 3.11
C CYS A 218 -1.49 14.22 2.72
N LEU A 219 -1.21 12.91 2.73
CA LEU A 219 -2.21 11.86 2.43
C LEU A 219 -3.27 11.73 3.54
N ILE A 220 -2.89 11.91 4.81
CA ILE A 220 -3.85 12.02 5.93
C ILE A 220 -4.77 13.24 5.73
N ASP A 221 -4.23 14.38 5.32
CA ASP A 221 -5.03 15.58 5.04
C ASP A 221 -5.98 15.39 3.86
N TYR A 222 -5.54 14.70 2.81
CA TYR A 222 -6.42 14.31 1.70
C TYR A 222 -7.49 13.31 2.11
N THR A 223 -7.20 12.42 3.05
CA THR A 223 -8.18 11.52 3.64
C THR A 223 -9.23 12.29 4.43
N ARG A 224 -8.81 13.29 5.21
CA ARG A 224 -9.70 14.20 5.95
C ARG A 224 -10.61 15.00 5.03
N LYS A 225 -10.06 15.49 3.90
CA LYS A 225 -10.80 16.24 2.86
C LYS A 225 -11.67 15.35 1.96
N GLY A 226 -11.59 14.03 2.07
CA GLY A 226 -12.36 13.09 1.23
C GLY A 226 -11.78 12.85 -0.17
N VAL A 227 -10.61 13.42 -0.48
CA VAL A 227 -9.85 13.15 -1.73
C VAL A 227 -9.37 11.70 -1.76
N VAL A 228 -8.89 11.21 -0.61
CA VAL A 228 -8.58 9.79 -0.40
C VAL A 228 -9.71 9.17 0.41
N ARG A 229 -10.31 8.09 -0.12
CA ARG A 229 -11.43 7.40 0.50
C ARG A 229 -10.98 6.63 1.75
N HIS A 230 -9.85 5.97 1.65
CA HIS A 230 -9.24 5.20 2.73
C HIS A 230 -7.73 5.16 2.53
N PHE A 231 -6.97 5.44 3.59
CA PHE A 231 -5.52 5.47 3.58
C PHE A 231 -4.96 4.50 4.63
N VAL A 232 -4.06 3.63 4.19
CA VAL A 232 -3.39 2.66 5.07
C VAL A 232 -1.89 2.87 5.02
N ILE A 233 -1.26 2.91 6.19
CA ILE A 233 0.20 2.94 6.30
C ILE A 233 0.67 1.60 6.84
N GLY A 234 1.51 0.92 6.07
CA GLY A 234 2.23 -0.27 6.52
C GLY A 234 3.45 0.10 7.36
N GLN A 235 3.61 -0.58 8.48
CA GLN A 235 4.75 -0.51 9.35
C GLN A 235 5.39 -1.90 9.45
N ASP A 236 6.45 -2.11 8.65
CA ASP A 236 7.20 -3.38 8.55
C ASP A 236 8.06 -3.70 9.79
N ASP A 237 8.13 -2.76 10.74
CA ASP A 237 8.94 -2.87 11.95
C ASP A 237 8.07 -3.22 13.17
N THR A 238 8.37 -4.35 13.81
CA THR A 238 7.68 -4.88 14.99
C THR A 238 8.43 -4.65 16.29
N ALA A 239 9.63 -4.03 16.25
CA ALA A 239 10.36 -3.72 17.47
C ALA A 239 9.51 -2.80 18.37
N PRO A 240 9.48 -3.03 19.69
CA PRO A 240 8.63 -2.26 20.61
C PRO A 240 9.09 -0.80 20.77
N LEU A 241 10.39 -0.54 20.53
CA LEU A 241 11.01 0.78 20.58
C LEU A 241 11.84 0.97 19.31
N SER A 242 11.44 1.92 18.48
CA SER A 242 12.17 2.25 17.26
C SER A 242 11.74 3.60 16.70
N GLN A 243 12.54 4.17 15.79
CA GLN A 243 12.11 5.36 15.06
C GLN A 243 10.79 5.11 14.31
N THR A 244 10.58 3.90 13.77
CA THR A 244 9.34 3.56 13.06
C THR A 244 8.13 3.62 13.99
N GLN A 245 8.23 3.07 15.20
CA GLN A 245 7.15 3.16 16.21
C GLN A 245 6.86 4.61 16.59
N ARG A 246 7.93 5.39 16.82
CA ARG A 246 7.83 6.81 17.13
C ARG A 246 7.09 7.59 16.04
N GLU A 247 7.43 7.35 14.78
CA GLU A 247 6.77 7.96 13.62
C GLU A 247 5.32 7.51 13.48
N GLY A 248 5.03 6.24 13.76
CA GLY A 248 3.67 5.71 13.82
C GLY A 248 2.82 6.44 14.85
N ARG A 249 3.34 6.70 16.05
CA ARG A 249 2.66 7.51 17.08
C ARG A 249 2.45 8.95 16.62
N ILE A 250 3.45 9.58 15.98
CA ILE A 250 3.33 10.93 15.41
C ILE A 250 2.19 11.00 14.39
N LEU A 251 2.12 10.05 13.45
CA LEU A 251 1.07 10.03 12.42
C LEU A 251 -0.30 9.67 12.99
N THR A 252 -0.35 8.79 13.99
CA THR A 252 -1.59 8.45 14.70
C THR A 252 -2.16 9.67 15.42
N ALA A 253 -1.32 10.43 16.13
CA ALA A 253 -1.71 11.70 16.73
C ALA A 253 -2.14 12.72 15.68
N TYR A 254 -1.42 12.84 14.56
CA TYR A 254 -1.80 13.74 13.45
C TYR A 254 -3.13 13.36 12.78
N ALA A 255 -3.45 12.07 12.73
CA ALA A 255 -4.69 11.53 12.18
C ALA A 255 -5.88 11.58 13.15
N GLN A 256 -5.70 12.09 14.38
CA GLN A 256 -6.76 12.18 15.38
C GLN A 256 -8.03 12.81 14.78
N GLY A 257 -9.18 12.19 15.05
CA GLY A 257 -10.48 12.57 14.51
C GLY A 257 -10.85 11.90 13.18
N LEU A 258 -9.95 11.14 12.54
CA LEU A 258 -10.31 10.24 11.44
C LEU A 258 -10.78 8.88 12.01
N PRO A 259 -11.92 8.34 11.54
CA PRO A 259 -12.35 7.02 11.95
C PRO A 259 -11.43 5.94 11.34
N ALA A 260 -11.34 4.78 12.00
CA ALA A 260 -10.60 3.61 11.50
C ALA A 260 -11.05 3.15 10.09
N GLY A 261 -12.30 3.47 9.70
CA GLY A 261 -12.78 3.25 8.33
C GLY A 261 -12.19 4.17 7.27
N LYS A 262 -11.40 5.17 7.64
CA LYS A 262 -10.74 6.13 6.73
C LYS A 262 -9.21 6.09 6.81
N PHE A 263 -8.64 5.89 8.00
CA PHE A 263 -7.19 5.83 8.19
C PHE A 263 -6.81 4.69 9.12
N GLN A 264 -5.77 3.94 8.76
CA GLN A 264 -5.21 2.88 9.58
C GLN A 264 -3.68 2.85 9.48
N LEU A 265 -3.03 2.53 10.58
CA LEU A 265 -1.65 2.11 10.61
C LEU A 265 -1.63 0.61 10.93
N LEU A 266 -0.95 -0.18 10.12
CA LEU A 266 -0.85 -1.62 10.27
C LEU A 266 0.58 -2.00 10.60
N ALA A 267 0.78 -2.61 11.77
CA ALA A 267 2.08 -3.12 12.18
C ALA A 267 2.31 -4.56 11.67
N GLY A 268 3.56 -4.89 11.39
CA GLY A 268 4.01 -6.24 11.06
C GLY A 268 3.89 -6.62 9.59
N ASP A 269 3.79 -7.93 9.36
CA ASP A 269 3.72 -8.59 8.05
C ASP A 269 2.31 -8.56 7.42
N ALA A 270 1.41 -7.76 7.99
CA ALA A 270 0.08 -7.53 7.48
C ALA A 270 0.12 -7.15 5.98
N PRO A 271 -0.49 -7.95 5.08
CA PRO A 271 -0.50 -7.65 3.65
C PRO A 271 -1.42 -6.46 3.40
N VAL A 272 -0.86 -5.25 3.44
CA VAL A 272 -1.56 -3.96 3.29
C VAL A 272 -2.46 -3.92 2.05
N ASP A 273 -1.98 -4.52 0.96
CA ASP A 273 -2.70 -4.71 -0.29
C ASP A 273 -4.00 -5.50 -0.09
N ALA A 274 -3.97 -6.58 0.69
CA ALA A 274 -5.14 -7.42 0.92
C ALA A 274 -6.23 -6.70 1.73
N VAL A 275 -5.83 -5.82 2.65
CA VAL A 275 -6.73 -4.97 3.46
C VAL A 275 -7.49 -4.00 2.58
N LEU A 276 -6.77 -3.37 1.66
CA LEU A 276 -7.36 -2.44 0.73
C LEU A 276 -8.24 -3.12 -0.30
N VAL A 277 -7.85 -4.31 -0.80
CA VAL A 277 -8.70 -5.15 -1.64
C VAL A 277 -10.02 -5.45 -0.94
N CYS A 278 -9.97 -5.86 0.33
CA CYS A 278 -11.15 -6.11 1.14
C CYS A 278 -12.05 -4.87 1.20
N ARG A 279 -11.46 -3.71 1.49
CA ARG A 279 -12.21 -2.46 1.66
C ARG A 279 -12.82 -1.97 0.35
N ALA A 280 -12.07 -1.99 -0.73
CA ALA A 280 -12.53 -1.58 -2.05
C ALA A 280 -13.70 -2.45 -2.53
N VAL A 281 -13.59 -3.77 -2.39
CA VAL A 281 -14.66 -4.70 -2.75
C VAL A 281 -15.92 -4.49 -1.91
N GLN A 282 -15.79 -4.23 -0.61
CA GLN A 282 -16.93 -3.97 0.27
C GLN A 282 -17.67 -2.68 -0.10
N ASP A 283 -16.92 -1.60 -0.33
CA ASP A 283 -17.48 -0.30 -0.73
C ASP A 283 -18.18 -0.40 -2.10
N LEU A 284 -17.59 -1.12 -3.07
CA LEU A 284 -18.19 -1.33 -4.39
C LEU A 284 -19.46 -2.21 -4.33
N ALA A 285 -19.48 -3.21 -3.44
CA ALA A 285 -20.64 -4.07 -3.24
C ALA A 285 -21.73 -3.45 -2.34
N GLY A 286 -21.55 -2.21 -1.85
CA GLY A 286 -22.49 -1.56 -0.92
C GLY A 286 -22.67 -2.31 0.40
N SER A 287 -21.72 -3.18 0.77
CA SER A 287 -21.84 -4.10 1.90
C SER A 287 -21.16 -3.54 3.16
N LYS A 288 -21.79 -3.67 4.32
CA LYS A 288 -21.16 -3.31 5.62
C LYS A 288 -19.98 -4.25 5.93
N PRO A 289 -18.94 -3.77 6.64
CA PRO A 289 -17.80 -4.60 7.03
C PRO A 289 -18.24 -5.67 8.04
N ALA A 290 -18.54 -6.87 7.56
CA ALA A 290 -18.84 -8.02 8.42
C ALA A 290 -17.96 -9.24 8.06
N ARG A 291 -17.43 -9.30 6.84
CA ARG A 291 -16.53 -10.37 6.38
C ARG A 291 -15.78 -9.89 5.13
N CYS A 292 -14.45 -9.86 5.17
CA CYS A 292 -13.71 -9.68 3.93
C CYS A 292 -13.89 -10.92 3.05
N LEU A 293 -14.57 -10.78 1.92
CA LEU A 293 -14.81 -11.89 1.00
C LEU A 293 -13.54 -12.36 0.28
N CYS A 294 -12.42 -11.64 0.40
CA CYS A 294 -11.17 -11.83 -0.36
C CYS A 294 -10.03 -12.44 0.47
N LEU A 295 -10.21 -12.63 1.78
CA LEU A 295 -9.22 -13.23 2.69
C LEU A 295 -9.73 -14.59 3.22
N PRO A 296 -8.85 -15.57 3.47
CA PRO A 296 -9.24 -16.80 4.15
C PRO A 296 -9.75 -16.48 5.57
N ALA A 297 -10.69 -17.28 6.09
CA ALA A 297 -11.40 -17.01 7.34
C ALA A 297 -10.48 -16.82 8.57
N VAL A 298 -9.29 -17.44 8.55
CA VAL A 298 -8.27 -17.33 9.60
C VAL A 298 -7.61 -15.94 9.60
N SER A 299 -7.28 -15.41 8.42
CA SER A 299 -6.62 -14.11 8.25
C SER A 299 -7.48 -12.93 8.73
N ILE A 300 -8.80 -13.01 8.60
CA ILE A 300 -9.72 -11.96 9.04
C ILE A 300 -9.77 -11.89 10.57
N THR A 301 -9.68 -13.02 11.27
CA THR A 301 -9.87 -13.05 12.73
C THR A 301 -8.65 -12.49 13.45
N GLU A 302 -7.44 -12.62 12.89
CA GLU A 302 -6.24 -11.91 13.37
C GLU A 302 -6.23 -10.45 12.96
N PHE A 303 -6.61 -10.15 11.70
CA PHE A 303 -6.49 -8.81 11.13
C PHE A 303 -7.44 -7.76 11.77
N TYR A 304 -8.61 -8.20 12.23
CA TYR A 304 -9.65 -7.32 12.80
C TYR A 304 -9.84 -7.51 14.32
N ARG A 305 -8.99 -8.31 14.99
CA ARG A 305 -9.13 -8.61 16.42
C ARG A 305 -8.91 -7.38 17.31
N ASP A 306 -7.99 -6.51 16.91
CA ASP A 306 -7.61 -5.31 17.68
C ASP A 306 -8.15 -4.00 17.08
N ASN A 307 -8.72 -4.05 15.87
CA ASN A 307 -9.31 -2.90 15.17
C ASN A 307 -10.84 -3.03 15.13
N THR A 308 -11.48 -2.93 16.29
CA THR A 308 -12.95 -2.88 16.38
C THR A 308 -13.46 -1.62 15.69
N PHE A 309 -14.31 -1.79 14.68
CA PHE A 309 -15.08 -0.68 14.14
C PHE A 309 -16.12 -0.28 15.18
N GLU A 310 -16.00 0.91 15.77
CA GLU A 310 -17.13 1.52 16.45
C GLU A 310 -18.28 1.65 15.43
N THR A 311 -19.42 1.07 15.81
CA THR A 311 -20.65 0.97 15.03
C THR A 311 -21.32 2.32 14.79
#